data_AF-A0A936SXM4-F1
#
_entry.id   AF-A0A936SXM4-F1
#
_cell.length_a   1.000
_cell.length_b   1.000
_cell.length_c   1.000
_cell.angle_alpha   90.00
_cell.angle_beta   90.00
_cell.angle_gamma   90.00
#
_symmetry.space_group_name_H-M   'P 1'
#
loop_
_entity.id
_entity.type
_entity.pdbx_description
1 polymer ?
#
loop_
_entity_poly.entity_id
_entity_poly.type
_entity_poly.pdbx_seq_one_letter_code
_entity_poly.pdbx_strand_id
1 'polypeptide(L)'
;MAAHGFFGMILLVIVMIAPVSAETFRSDSKRLKNTNMDIVITETERSQRTSVVHIHIKAIGSSVGSSFFLLCSVRDLAQQRGPYRYIAKAEGQPHPNHMLIGFLKSLTDKPEQLDPRLMGQQVIDLEQFAPICDKMK
;
A
#
# COMPACT_ATOMS: atom_id res chain seq x y z
N MET A 1 54.85 -32.72 -31.91
CA MET A 1 53.98 -31.58 -32.30
C MET A 1 52.54 -32.00 -32.06
N ALA A 2 51.70 -31.09 -31.55
CA ALA A 2 50.38 -31.28 -30.90
C ALA A 2 50.51 -31.66 -29.40
N ALA A 3 49.73 -31.14 -28.45
CA ALA A 3 48.48 -30.38 -28.55
C ALA A 3 48.17 -29.62 -27.24
N HIS A 4 47.69 -28.38 -27.40
CA HIS A 4 46.60 -27.69 -26.71
C HIS A 4 46.60 -27.52 -25.17
N GLY A 5 46.79 -26.26 -24.78
CA GLY A 5 46.53 -25.75 -23.44
C GLY A 5 45.04 -25.74 -23.08
N PHE A 6 44.77 -25.98 -21.80
CA PHE A 6 43.47 -25.79 -21.17
C PHE A 6 43.46 -24.45 -20.46
N PHE A 7 42.98 -23.41 -21.16
CA PHE A 7 42.66 -22.12 -20.55
C PHE A 7 41.28 -22.27 -19.90
N GLY A 8 41.25 -22.43 -18.58
CA GLY A 8 40.03 -22.59 -17.80
C GLY A 8 39.15 -21.34 -17.86
N MET A 9 38.05 -21.43 -18.61
CA MET A 9 37.04 -20.38 -18.71
C MET A 9 36.16 -20.40 -17.47
N ILE A 10 36.41 -19.48 -16.54
CA ILE A 10 35.52 -19.21 -15.40
C ILE A 10 34.27 -18.49 -15.95
N LEU A 11 33.16 -19.21 -16.03
CA LEU A 11 31.85 -18.65 -16.39
C LEU A 11 31.25 -17.96 -15.17
N LEU A 12 31.43 -16.64 -15.07
CA LEU A 12 30.76 -15.78 -14.08
C LEU A 12 29.28 -15.64 -14.47
N VAL A 13 28.39 -16.41 -13.83
CA VAL A 13 26.94 -16.28 -14.01
C VAL A 13 26.45 -15.05 -13.25
N ILE A 14 26.31 -13.93 -13.95
CA ILE A 14 25.63 -12.74 -13.44
C ILE A 14 24.13 -13.05 -13.43
N VAL A 15 23.60 -13.44 -12.27
CA VAL A 15 22.15 -13.52 -12.04
C VAL A 15 21.61 -12.10 -12.09
N MET A 16 21.03 -11.70 -13.23
CA MET A 16 20.21 -10.50 -13.31
C MET A 16 18.96 -10.72 -12.47
N ILE A 17 18.97 -10.24 -11.23
CA ILE A 17 17.77 -10.10 -10.42
C ILE A 17 16.95 -9.00 -11.10
N ALA A 18 16.03 -9.36 -12.01
CA ALA A 18 15.08 -8.41 -12.54
C ALA A 18 14.39 -7.74 -11.34
N PRO A 19 14.26 -6.39 -11.31
CA PRO A 19 13.49 -5.76 -10.26
C PRO A 19 12.08 -6.32 -10.37
N VAL A 20 11.66 -7.08 -9.35
CA VAL A 20 10.27 -7.49 -9.23
C VAL A 20 9.51 -6.17 -9.27
N SER A 21 8.75 -5.93 -10.35
CA SER A 21 7.84 -4.81 -10.42
C SER A 21 6.83 -5.09 -9.33
N ALA A 22 7.07 -4.55 -8.14
CA ALA A 22 6.24 -4.80 -6.98
C ALA A 22 4.86 -4.30 -7.39
N GLU A 23 3.88 -5.20 -7.49
CA GLU A 23 2.52 -4.85 -7.88
C GLU A 23 2.08 -3.65 -7.03
N THR A 24 1.86 -2.53 -7.72
CA THR A 24 1.37 -1.31 -7.12
C THR A 24 -0.06 -1.57 -6.71
N PHE A 25 -0.35 -1.45 -5.42
CA PHE A 25 -1.67 -1.73 -4.89
C PHE A 25 -2.73 -0.88 -5.62
N ARG A 26 -3.84 -1.50 -6.00
CA ARG A 26 -4.98 -0.82 -6.60
C ARG A 26 -6.29 -1.38 -6.07
N SER A 27 -7.18 -0.49 -5.65
CA SER A 27 -8.54 -0.83 -5.23
C SER A 27 -9.55 0.06 -5.95
N ASP A 28 -10.56 -0.56 -6.53
CA ASP A 28 -11.59 0.10 -7.33
C ASP A 28 -12.96 -0.13 -6.67
N SER A 29 -13.73 0.94 -6.42
CA SER A 29 -15.04 0.85 -5.78
C SER A 29 -16.06 0.05 -6.58
N LYS A 30 -15.86 -0.11 -7.90
CA LYS A 30 -16.75 -0.91 -8.75
C LYS A 30 -16.75 -2.39 -8.39
N ARG A 31 -15.73 -2.89 -7.68
CA ARG A 31 -15.71 -4.27 -7.14
C ARG A 31 -16.88 -4.54 -6.17
N LEU A 32 -17.39 -3.49 -5.52
CA LEU A 32 -18.50 -3.57 -4.56
C LEU A 32 -19.89 -3.69 -5.23
N LYS A 33 -19.95 -3.80 -6.57
CA LYS A 33 -21.20 -3.79 -7.38
C LYS A 33 -22.10 -2.56 -7.16
N ASN A 34 -21.58 -1.51 -6.52
CA ASN A 34 -22.26 -0.23 -6.35
C ASN A 34 -21.96 0.69 -7.55
N THR A 35 -22.98 0.93 -8.38
CA THR A 35 -22.82 1.74 -9.59
C THR A 35 -22.65 3.22 -9.31
N ASN A 36 -23.12 3.71 -8.16
CA ASN A 36 -23.16 5.14 -7.82
C ASN A 36 -21.84 5.69 -7.29
N MET A 37 -20.90 4.82 -6.90
CA MET A 37 -19.58 5.19 -6.41
C MET A 37 -18.51 4.83 -7.45
N ASP A 38 -17.63 5.79 -7.75
CA ASP A 38 -16.50 5.67 -8.67
C ASP A 38 -15.28 6.34 -8.02
N ILE A 39 -14.61 5.53 -7.20
CA ILE A 39 -13.41 5.88 -6.46
C ILE A 39 -12.37 4.80 -6.72
N VAL A 40 -11.18 5.24 -7.11
CA VAL A 40 -10.03 4.38 -7.35
C VAL A 40 -8.89 4.82 -6.46
N ILE A 41 -8.31 3.88 -5.72
CA ILE A 41 -7.16 4.10 -4.85
C ILE A 41 -5.99 3.36 -5.47
N THR A 42 -4.89 4.05 -5.73
CA THR A 42 -3.68 3.46 -6.30
C THR A 42 -2.49 3.85 -5.45
N GLU A 43 -1.67 2.90 -5.03
CA GLU A 43 -0.40 3.18 -4.39
C GLU A 43 0.59 3.72 -5.43
N THR A 44 1.05 4.94 -5.21
CA THR A 44 1.94 5.67 -6.12
C THR A 44 3.38 5.68 -5.64
N GLU A 45 3.60 5.66 -4.32
CA GLU A 45 4.93 5.61 -3.72
C GLU A 45 4.96 4.57 -2.60
N ARG A 46 6.08 3.85 -2.51
CA ARG A 46 6.26 2.73 -1.59
C ARG A 46 7.63 2.83 -0.92
N SER A 47 7.66 2.88 0.41
CA SER A 47 8.88 2.79 1.22
C SER A 47 8.89 1.51 2.07
N GLN A 48 9.73 1.39 3.09
CA GLN A 48 9.76 0.19 3.93
C GLN A 48 8.48 0.03 4.78
N ARG A 49 8.02 1.11 5.41
CA ARG A 49 6.86 1.13 6.33
C ARG A 49 5.89 2.27 6.06
N THR A 50 6.01 2.91 4.91
CA THR A 50 5.05 3.92 4.45
C THR A 50 4.62 3.62 3.02
N SER A 51 3.43 4.10 2.68
CA SER A 51 2.89 4.10 1.33
C SER A 51 2.15 5.42 1.10
N VAL A 52 2.29 5.98 -0.10
CA VAL A 52 1.44 7.07 -0.58
C VAL A 52 0.44 6.46 -1.54
N VAL A 53 -0.84 6.75 -1.33
CA VAL A 53 -1.90 6.39 -2.26
C VAL A 53 -2.51 7.63 -2.88
N HIS A 54 -2.77 7.59 -4.17
CA HIS A 54 -3.60 8.55 -4.89
C HIS A 54 -5.04 8.07 -4.92
N ILE A 55 -5.96 8.95 -4.54
CA ILE A 55 -7.41 8.71 -4.49
C ILE A 55 -8.05 9.48 -5.64
N HIS A 56 -8.39 8.77 -6.70
CA HIS A 56 -9.11 9.32 -7.83
C HIS A 56 -10.61 9.16 -7.61
N ILE A 57 -11.35 10.28 -7.54
CA ILE A 57 -12.80 10.31 -7.31
C ILE A 57 -13.48 10.88 -8.54
N LYS A 58 -14.31 10.09 -9.21
CA LYS A 58 -15.23 10.56 -10.26
C LYS A 58 -16.65 10.73 -9.72
N ALA A 59 -17.05 9.85 -8.81
CA ALA A 59 -18.36 9.92 -8.14
C ALA A 59 -18.24 9.38 -6.71
N ILE A 60 -18.69 10.16 -5.72
CA ILE A 60 -18.65 9.75 -4.31
C ILE A 60 -19.74 8.70 -4.02
N GLY A 61 -20.95 8.91 -4.55
CA GLY A 61 -22.11 8.10 -4.15
C GLY A 61 -22.54 8.45 -2.72
N SER A 62 -22.53 7.47 -1.81
CA SER A 62 -22.83 7.69 -0.38
C SER A 62 -21.57 8.03 0.40
N SER A 63 -21.57 9.15 1.13
CA SER A 63 -20.43 9.57 1.97
C SER A 63 -19.98 8.46 2.94
N VAL A 64 -20.92 7.77 3.59
CA VAL A 64 -20.62 6.66 4.51
C VAL A 64 -20.00 5.47 3.76
N GLY A 65 -20.56 5.13 2.59
CA GLY A 65 -20.02 4.06 1.75
C GLY A 65 -18.60 4.35 1.26
N SER A 66 -18.31 5.59 0.89
CA SER A 66 -16.97 6.02 0.47
C SER A 66 -15.96 5.93 1.60
N SER A 67 -16.34 6.33 2.83
CA SER A 67 -15.47 6.22 3.99
C SER A 67 -15.11 4.77 4.31
N PHE A 68 -16.09 3.86 4.28
CA PHE A 68 -15.80 2.44 4.48
C PHE A 68 -14.98 1.85 3.34
N PHE A 69 -15.26 2.21 2.08
CA PHE A 69 -14.45 1.76 0.95
C PHE A 69 -12.98 2.18 1.08
N LEU A 70 -12.71 3.44 1.45
CA LEU A 70 -11.36 3.93 1.70
C LEU A 70 -10.68 3.11 2.80
N LEU A 71 -11.34 2.94 3.94
CA LEU A 71 -10.78 2.22 5.08
C LEU A 71 -10.48 0.75 4.75
N CYS A 72 -11.41 0.06 4.10
CA CYS A 72 -11.23 -1.33 3.71
C CYS A 72 -10.15 -1.51 2.64
N SER A 73 -10.00 -0.54 1.74
CA SER A 73 -8.88 -0.52 0.80
C SER A 73 -7.55 -0.30 1.51
N VAL A 74 -7.48 0.55 2.54
CA VAL A 74 -6.26 0.69 3.35
C VAL A 74 -5.96 -0.60 4.13
N ARG A 75 -6.97 -1.31 4.65
CA ARG A 75 -6.78 -2.62 5.28
C ARG A 75 -6.20 -3.64 4.30
N ASP A 76 -6.78 -3.74 3.10
CA ASP A 76 -6.28 -4.63 2.05
C ASP A 76 -4.82 -4.29 1.69
N LEU A 77 -4.50 -3.00 1.54
CA LEU A 77 -3.12 -2.54 1.32
C LEU A 77 -2.21 -2.96 2.46
N ALA A 78 -2.60 -2.72 3.72
CA ALA A 78 -1.80 -3.09 4.88
C ALA A 78 -1.44 -4.58 4.85
N GLN A 79 -2.43 -5.46 4.60
CA GLN A 79 -2.26 -6.91 4.50
C GLN A 79 -1.30 -7.32 3.37
N GLN A 80 -1.34 -6.64 2.21
CA GLN A 80 -0.39 -6.89 1.11
C GLN A 80 1.03 -6.43 1.45
N ARG A 81 1.17 -5.38 2.26
CA ARG A 81 2.47 -4.82 2.67
C ARG A 81 3.11 -5.60 3.82
N GLY A 82 2.31 -6.37 4.55
CA GLY A 82 2.71 -7.24 5.65
C GLY A 82 1.57 -7.48 6.63
N PRO A 83 1.78 -8.22 7.74
CA PRO A 83 0.74 -8.43 8.76
C PRO A 83 0.61 -7.20 9.68
N TYR A 84 0.45 -6.01 9.10
CA TYR A 84 0.31 -4.76 9.85
C TYR A 84 -1.12 -4.59 10.33
N ARG A 85 -1.29 -4.56 11.66
CA ARG A 85 -2.57 -4.30 12.33
C ARG A 85 -2.85 -2.82 12.53
N TYR A 86 -1.81 -2.03 12.75
CA TYR A 86 -1.93 -0.63 13.13
C TYR A 86 -1.43 0.28 12.02
N ILE A 87 -2.12 1.39 11.79
CA ILE A 87 -1.69 2.42 10.86
C ILE A 87 -1.81 3.81 11.46
N ALA A 88 -1.10 4.77 10.89
CA ALA A 88 -1.46 6.17 10.93
C ALA A 88 -1.64 6.67 9.50
N LYS A 89 -2.54 7.63 9.28
CA LYS A 89 -2.76 8.22 7.96
C LYS A 89 -2.82 9.73 8.01
N ALA A 90 -2.33 10.39 6.97
CA ALA A 90 -2.50 11.81 6.74
C ALA A 90 -3.11 12.03 5.36
N GLU A 91 -4.32 12.59 5.31
CA GLU A 91 -5.01 12.92 4.07
C GLU A 91 -4.50 14.24 3.49
N GLY A 92 -4.50 14.38 2.16
CA GLY A 92 -3.96 15.54 1.46
C GLY A 92 -2.44 15.61 1.43
N GLN A 93 -1.74 14.49 1.67
CA GLN A 93 -0.28 14.40 1.73
C GLN A 93 0.25 13.35 0.74
N PRO A 94 1.34 13.61 -0.01
CA PRO A 94 2.06 14.90 -0.12
C PRO A 94 1.31 16.02 -0.85
N HIS A 95 0.26 15.67 -1.61
CA HIS A 95 -0.50 16.60 -2.43
C HIS A 95 -2.01 16.40 -2.20
N PRO A 96 -2.87 17.30 -2.68
CA PRO A 96 -4.31 17.05 -2.72
C PRO A 96 -4.62 15.70 -3.37
N ASN A 97 -5.70 15.06 -2.91
CA ASN A 97 -6.14 13.72 -3.33
C ASN A 97 -5.16 12.58 -3.05
N HIS A 98 -4.08 12.82 -2.31
CA HIS A 98 -3.19 11.76 -1.84
C HIS A 98 -3.41 11.50 -0.35
N MET A 99 -3.04 10.31 0.09
CA MET A 99 -3.01 9.94 1.48
C MET A 99 -1.71 9.22 1.78
N LEU A 100 -0.96 9.76 2.74
CA LEU A 100 0.20 9.11 3.32
C LEU A 100 -0.28 8.12 4.38
N ILE A 101 0.22 6.89 4.33
CA ILE A 101 -0.11 5.82 5.26
C ILE A 101 1.20 5.31 5.86
N GLY A 102 1.31 5.31 7.18
CA GLY A 102 2.37 4.66 7.92
C GLY A 102 1.89 3.35 8.55
N PHE A 103 2.67 2.28 8.39
CA PHE A 103 2.37 0.96 8.93
C PHE A 103 3.12 0.73 10.25
N LEU A 104 2.36 0.62 11.34
CA LEU A 104 2.83 0.57 12.71
C LEU A 104 2.87 -0.89 13.20
N LYS A 105 3.87 -1.23 14.02
CA LYS A 105 4.03 -2.57 14.61
C LYS A 105 3.24 -2.71 15.91
N SER A 106 3.04 -1.60 16.62
CA SER A 106 2.32 -1.54 17.88
C SER A 106 1.46 -0.27 17.98
N LEU A 107 0.51 -0.27 18.92
CA LEU A 107 -0.33 0.90 19.21
C LEU A 107 0.46 2.06 19.82
N THR A 108 1.65 1.77 20.38
CA THR A 108 2.53 2.76 21.03
C THR A 108 3.63 3.28 20.11
N ASP A 109 3.72 2.76 18.88
CA ASP A 109 4.65 3.29 17.87
C ASP A 109 4.28 4.75 17.57
N LYS A 110 5.30 5.61 17.47
CA LYS A 110 5.13 7.03 17.15
C LYS A 110 5.09 7.21 15.62
N PRO A 111 3.97 7.65 15.02
CA PRO A 111 3.86 7.78 13.57
C PRO A 111 4.93 8.69 12.95
N GLU A 112 5.32 9.75 13.66
CA GLU A 112 6.34 10.71 13.22
C GLU A 112 7.74 10.10 13.04
N GLN A 113 8.00 8.93 13.65
CA GLN A 113 9.26 8.19 13.42
C GLN A 113 9.28 7.48 12.07
N LEU A 114 8.12 7.24 11.44
CA LEU A 114 8.04 6.70 10.09
C LEU A 114 8.12 7.81 9.05
N ASP A 115 7.42 8.92 9.30
CA ASP A 115 7.42 10.11 8.45
C ASP A 115 6.94 11.32 9.27
N PRO A 116 7.66 12.47 9.28
CA PRO A 116 7.27 13.66 10.04
C PRO A 116 5.86 14.17 9.72
N ARG A 117 5.35 13.94 8.52
CA ARG A 117 3.99 14.36 8.10
C ARG A 117 2.87 13.60 8.83
N LEU A 118 3.21 12.49 9.49
CA LEU A 118 2.28 11.74 10.34
C LEU A 118 2.23 12.24 11.79
N MET A 119 2.99 13.29 12.13
CA MET A 119 2.96 13.88 13.47
C MET A 119 1.54 14.31 13.86
N GLY A 120 1.10 13.88 15.04
CA GLY A 120 -0.24 14.18 15.58
C GLY A 120 -1.39 13.35 14.96
N GLN A 121 -1.11 12.46 14.02
CA GLN A 121 -2.12 11.57 13.47
C GLN A 121 -2.48 10.45 14.46
N GLN A 122 -3.76 10.07 14.48
CA GLN A 122 -4.23 8.99 15.34
C GLN A 122 -3.77 7.62 14.81
N VAL A 123 -3.43 6.73 15.73
CA VAL A 123 -3.17 5.32 15.43
C VAL A 123 -4.51 4.59 15.32
N ILE A 124 -4.72 3.94 14.19
CA ILE A 124 -5.94 3.20 13.86
C ILE A 124 -5.63 1.70 13.93
N ASP A 125 -6.45 0.95 14.68
CA ASP A 125 -6.45 -0.51 14.69
C ASP A 125 -7.35 -1.04 13.57
N LEU A 126 -6.76 -1.62 12.53
CA LEU A 126 -7.47 -2.12 11.36
C LEU A 126 -8.40 -3.30 11.67
N GLU A 127 -8.12 -4.06 12.73
CA GLU A 127 -8.95 -5.22 13.10
C GLU A 127 -10.33 -4.80 13.65
N GLN A 128 -10.48 -3.57 14.16
CA GLN A 128 -11.79 -3.04 14.57
C GLN A 128 -12.77 -2.95 13.39
N PHE A 129 -12.25 -2.89 12.16
CA PHE A 129 -13.05 -2.72 10.95
C PHE A 129 -13.15 -4.00 10.11
N ALA A 130 -12.45 -5.07 10.50
CA ALA A 130 -12.50 -6.34 9.80
C ALA A 130 -13.93 -6.83 9.51
N PRO A 131 -14.88 -6.83 10.48
CA PRO A 131 -16.24 -7.29 10.24
C PRO A 131 -17.01 -6.50 9.18
N ILE A 132 -16.74 -5.20 9.07
CA ILE A 132 -17.38 -4.33 8.06
C ILE A 132 -16.74 -4.58 6.70
N CYS A 133 -15.42 -4.65 6.64
CA CYS A 133 -14.70 -4.87 5.39
C CYS A 133 -14.97 -6.24 4.78
N ASP A 134 -15.14 -7.27 5.60
CA ASP A 134 -15.44 -8.61 5.11
C ASP A 134 -16.87 -8.72 4.56
N LYS A 135 -17.81 -7.87 5.01
CA LYS A 135 -19.17 -7.76 4.44
C LYS A 135 -19.23 -6.94 3.15
N MET A 136 -18.22 -6.13 2.87
CA MET A 136 -18.18 -5.27 1.69
C MET A 136 -17.60 -5.95 0.45
N LYS A 137 -16.92 -7.11 0.62
CA LYS A 137 -16.31 -7.84 -0.49
C LYS A 137 -17.34 -8.45 -1.44
#